data_AF-A0AAF0WFM0-F1
#
_entry.id   AF-A0AAF0WFM0-F1
#
_cell.length_a   1.000
_cell.length_b   1.000
_cell.length_c   1.000
_cell.angle_alpha   90.00
_cell.angle_beta   90.00
_cell.angle_gamma   90.00
#
_symmetry.space_group_name_H-M   'P 1'
#
loop_
_entity.id
_entity.type
_entity.pdbx_description
1 polymer ?
#
loop_
_entity_poly.entity_id
_entity_poly.type
_entity_poly.pdbx_seq_one_letter_code
_entity_poly.pdbx_strand_id
1 'polypeptide(L)'
;MYAECYIVGMGDNKVSLRFSYDIILKCDYTCSFSVPRSFRLLEELERGERGTADGMISYGMDDTDDLHMKSWTGTIIGPPDTIYDGDIYEVKIFCGMDYPDKPPIVKFETQINLTVVNQETGLVEPRLFSLLAEWQRDYTMEDILIELRDEMLSSKNRRLAQPPEGNYRSPPL
;
A
#
# COMPACT_ATOMS: atom_id res chain seq x y z
N MET A 1 25.99 23.80 -30.76
CA MET A 1 25.31 24.71 -29.82
C MET A 1 24.53 23.80 -28.88
N TYR A 2 25.13 23.45 -27.74
CA TYR A 2 24.52 22.54 -26.77
C TYR A 2 23.69 23.39 -25.81
N ALA A 3 22.41 23.06 -25.67
CA ALA A 3 21.56 23.68 -24.66
C ALA A 3 21.71 22.88 -23.37
N GLU A 4 22.29 23.49 -22.34
CA GLU A 4 22.27 22.92 -21.00
C GLU A 4 20.87 23.09 -20.42
N CYS A 5 20.25 21.96 -20.08
CA CYS A 5 18.94 21.89 -19.45
C CYS A 5 19.15 21.51 -17.98
N TYR A 6 18.64 22.31 -17.06
CA TYR A 6 18.68 22.01 -15.63
C TYR A 6 17.27 22.00 -15.05
N ILE A 7 17.06 21.10 -14.09
CA ILE A 7 15.78 20.94 -13.39
C ILE A 7 15.60 22.12 -12.44
N VAL A 8 14.45 22.80 -12.54
CA VAL A 8 14.14 24.00 -11.75
C VAL A 8 13.11 23.72 -10.65
N GLY A 9 12.42 22.59 -10.72
CA GLY A 9 11.53 22.13 -9.64
C GLY A 9 10.90 20.78 -9.95
N MET A 10 10.78 19.96 -8.90
CA MET A 10 9.98 18.74 -8.86
C MET A 10 8.83 18.96 -7.89
N GLY A 11 7.60 18.84 -8.37
CA GLY A 11 6.39 18.86 -7.52
C GLY A 11 5.24 18.21 -8.27
N ASP A 12 4.37 17.50 -7.54
CA ASP A 12 3.14 16.85 -7.99
C ASP A 12 3.13 16.41 -9.46
N ASN A 13 3.95 15.39 -9.77
CA ASN A 13 4.08 14.77 -11.09
C ASN A 13 4.46 15.73 -12.24
N LYS A 14 5.08 16.89 -11.95
CA LYS A 14 5.56 17.85 -12.95
C LYS A 14 7.03 18.21 -12.73
N VAL A 15 7.81 18.16 -13.81
CA VAL A 15 9.20 18.64 -13.86
C VAL A 15 9.25 19.93 -14.67
N SER A 16 9.72 21.01 -14.06
CA SER A 16 9.94 22.30 -14.74
C SER A 16 11.40 22.41 -15.19
N LEU A 17 11.61 22.64 -16.49
CA LEU A 17 12.93 22.78 -17.10
C LEU A 17 13.14 24.23 -17.56
N ARG A 18 14.37 24.75 -17.41
CA ARG A 18 14.74 26.10 -17.87
C ARG A 18 15.98 26.02 -18.76
N PHE A 19 15.94 26.75 -19.87
CA PHE A 19 17.05 26.85 -20.83
C PHE A 19 17.75 28.20 -20.70
N SER A 20 19.05 28.22 -21.02
CA SER A 20 20.01 29.31 -20.76
C SER A 20 19.85 30.58 -21.63
N TYR A 21 19.09 30.51 -22.74
CA TYR A 21 18.87 31.66 -23.64
C TYR A 21 17.37 31.96 -23.78
N ASP A 22 16.99 33.25 -23.84
CA ASP A 22 15.62 33.82 -23.85
C ASP A 22 14.76 33.45 -25.07
N ILE A 23 14.74 32.17 -25.43
CA ILE A 23 13.73 31.58 -26.28
C ILE A 23 12.89 30.70 -25.35
N ILE A 24 11.76 31.23 -24.90
CA ILE A 24 10.71 30.42 -24.29
C ILE A 24 10.11 29.59 -25.43
N LEU A 25 10.78 28.49 -25.80
CA LEU A 25 10.07 27.38 -26.42
C LEU A 25 9.15 26.87 -25.31
N LYS A 26 7.88 27.26 -25.37
CA LYS A 26 6.83 26.52 -24.66
C LYS A 26 6.85 25.11 -25.23
N CYS A 27 7.60 24.24 -24.57
CA CYS A 27 7.51 22.82 -24.76
C CYS A 27 6.13 22.45 -24.18
N ASP A 28 5.09 22.45 -25.03
CA ASP A 28 3.74 22.00 -24.66
C ASP A 28 3.69 20.46 -24.46
N TYR A 29 4.84 19.80 -24.48
CA TYR A 29 4.97 18.43 -24.03
C TYR A 29 5.01 18.42 -22.50
N THR A 30 3.84 18.23 -21.89
CA THR A 30 3.77 17.66 -20.54
C THR A 30 4.44 16.29 -20.58
N CYS A 31 5.72 16.22 -20.21
CA CYS A 31 6.39 14.94 -20.02
C CYS A 31 5.83 14.35 -18.72
N SER A 32 4.92 13.38 -18.84
CA SER A 32 4.41 12.64 -17.70
C SER A 32 5.56 11.78 -17.15
N PHE A 33 6.19 12.23 -16.06
CA PHE A 33 7.22 11.45 -15.38
C PHE A 33 6.54 10.47 -14.44
N SER A 34 6.49 9.19 -14.80
CA SER A 34 6.07 8.12 -13.90
C SER A 34 7.28 7.66 -13.08
N VAL A 35 7.21 7.80 -11.76
CA VAL A 35 8.22 7.22 -10.85
C VAL A 35 8.30 5.72 -11.11
N PRO A 36 9.50 5.15 -11.40
CA PRO A 36 9.63 3.73 -11.62
C PRO A 36 9.23 2.93 -10.38
N ARG A 37 8.65 1.74 -10.59
CA ARG A 37 8.19 0.83 -9.52
C ARG A 37 9.18 0.64 -8.38
N SER A 38 10.47 0.43 -8.69
CA SER A 38 11.50 0.20 -7.66
C SER A 38 11.68 1.42 -6.75
N PHE A 39 11.71 2.63 -7.29
CA PHE A 39 11.80 3.85 -6.47
C PHE A 39 10.57 4.03 -5.60
N ARG A 40 9.37 3.74 -6.14
CA ARG A 40 8.13 3.78 -5.37
C ARG A 40 8.16 2.80 -4.19
N LEU A 41 8.61 1.56 -4.42
CA LEU A 41 8.70 0.56 -3.36
C LEU A 41 9.79 0.86 -2.33
N LEU A 42 10.91 1.45 -2.74
CA LEU A 42 11.95 1.93 -1.83
C LEU A 42 11.44 3.08 -0.94
N GLU A 43 10.68 4.01 -1.51
CA GLU A 43 10.03 5.07 -0.73
C GLU A 43 9.05 4.50 0.30
N GLU A 44 8.23 3.52 -0.10
CA GLU A 44 7.32 2.85 0.83
C GLU A 44 8.06 2.06 1.91
N LEU A 45 9.19 1.41 1.58
CA LEU A 45 10.05 0.74 2.56
C LEU A 45 10.58 1.74 3.61
N GLU A 46 11.12 2.87 3.17
CA GLU A 46 11.65 3.90 4.06
C GLU A 46 10.56 4.44 5.01
N ARG A 47 9.33 4.60 4.50
CA ARG A 47 8.17 4.98 5.33
C ARG A 47 7.82 3.89 6.35
N GLY A 48 7.80 2.62 5.93
CA GLY A 48 7.55 1.48 6.81
C GLY A 48 8.57 1.36 7.95
N GLU A 49 9.86 1.61 7.66
CA GLU A 49 10.94 1.59 8.66
C GLU A 49 10.89 2.75 9.66
N ARG A 50 10.39 3.92 9.22
CA ARG A 50 10.14 5.05 10.13
C ARG A 50 8.95 4.78 11.07
N GLY A 51 8.03 3.93 10.62
CA GLY A 51 6.81 3.58 11.32
C GLY A 51 5.72 4.66 11.25
N THR A 52 4.48 4.23 11.44
CA THR A 52 3.31 5.11 11.48
C THR A 52 3.26 5.88 12.79
N ALA A 53 2.77 7.13 12.75
CA ALA A 53 2.79 8.03 13.91
C ALA A 53 2.01 7.51 15.14
N ASP A 54 0.99 6.68 14.94
CA ASP A 54 0.16 6.11 16.00
C ASP A 54 0.60 4.68 16.43
N GLY A 55 1.53 4.07 15.71
CA GLY A 55 2.01 2.70 15.95
C GLY A 55 0.95 1.61 15.77
N MET A 56 -0.21 1.92 15.21
CA MET A 56 -1.33 0.96 15.08
C MET A 56 -1.18 0.06 13.86
N ILE A 57 -0.45 0.53 12.85
CA ILE A 57 -0.11 -0.23 11.66
C ILE A 57 1.40 -0.16 11.41
N SER A 58 1.95 -1.24 10.89
CA SER A 58 3.32 -1.28 10.40
C SER A 58 3.40 -2.19 9.18
N TYR A 59 4.43 -2.02 8.35
CA TYR A 59 4.67 -2.91 7.22
C TYR A 59 6.15 -2.94 6.82
N GLY A 60 6.58 -4.04 6.20
CA GLY A 60 7.95 -4.23 5.77
C GLY A 60 8.08 -5.37 4.76
N MET A 61 9.27 -5.52 4.18
CA MET A 61 9.57 -6.60 3.24
C MET A 61 9.73 -7.95 3.94
N ASP A 62 9.24 -9.01 3.30
CA ASP A 62 9.39 -10.37 3.81
C ASP A 62 10.80 -10.92 3.62
N ASP A 63 11.38 -10.63 2.45
CA ASP A 63 12.67 -11.12 2.02
C ASP A 63 13.52 -9.94 1.56
N THR A 64 14.57 -9.63 2.32
CA THR A 64 15.50 -8.54 2.00
C THR A 64 16.34 -8.81 0.76
N ASP A 65 16.43 -10.08 0.33
CA ASP A 65 17.18 -10.48 -0.86
C ASP A 65 16.31 -10.45 -2.14
N ASP A 66 14.99 -10.24 -2.03
CA ASP A 66 14.13 -10.07 -3.21
C ASP A 66 14.38 -8.72 -3.89
N LEU A 67 15.19 -8.75 -4.94
CA LEU A 67 15.48 -7.60 -5.81
C LEU A 67 14.22 -6.93 -6.37
N HIS A 68 13.12 -7.68 -6.52
CA HIS A 68 11.87 -7.14 -7.04
C HIS A 68 10.94 -6.62 -5.95
N MET A 69 11.26 -6.78 -4.67
CA MET A 69 10.47 -6.27 -3.54
C MET A 69 8.97 -6.60 -3.68
N LYS A 70 8.64 -7.86 -3.96
CA LYS A 70 7.26 -8.27 -4.27
C LYS A 70 6.46 -8.61 -3.02
N SER A 71 7.09 -9.24 -2.03
CA SER A 71 6.40 -9.77 -0.84
C SER A 71 6.62 -8.87 0.36
N TRP A 72 5.51 -8.48 0.98
CA TRP A 72 5.47 -7.59 2.13
C TRP A 72 4.56 -8.15 3.21
N THR A 73 4.90 -7.87 4.46
CA THR A 73 4.07 -8.14 5.62
C THR A 73 3.65 -6.81 6.21
N GLY A 74 2.34 -6.62 6.32
CA GLY A 74 1.71 -5.59 7.15
C GLY A 74 1.19 -6.19 8.45
N THR A 75 1.19 -5.39 9.49
CA THR A 75 0.63 -5.71 10.80
C THR A 75 -0.39 -4.64 11.16
N ILE A 76 -1.58 -5.08 11.61
CA ILE A 76 -2.64 -4.20 12.09
C ILE A 76 -2.93 -4.56 13.55
N ILE A 77 -2.84 -3.57 14.44
CA ILE A 77 -3.37 -3.68 15.79
C ILE A 77 -4.86 -3.32 15.75
N GLY A 78 -5.68 -4.25 16.22
CA GLY A 78 -7.12 -4.09 16.17
C GLY A 78 -7.60 -2.88 16.98
N PRO A 79 -8.57 -2.12 16.46
CA PRO A 79 -8.96 -0.85 17.04
C PRO A 79 -9.71 -1.01 18.37
N PRO A 80 -9.60 -0.02 19.28
CA PRO A 80 -10.29 -0.04 20.56
C PRO A 80 -11.82 -0.02 20.39
N ASP A 81 -12.54 -0.49 21.41
CA ASP A 81 -14.02 -0.54 21.43
C ASP A 81 -14.64 -1.39 20.31
N THR A 82 -13.88 -2.37 19.82
CA THR A 82 -14.32 -3.39 18.87
C THR A 82 -14.01 -4.79 19.40
N ILE A 83 -14.53 -5.81 18.73
CA ILE A 83 -14.18 -7.20 19.01
C ILE A 83 -12.72 -7.54 18.67
N TYR A 84 -12.03 -6.67 17.93
CA TYR A 84 -10.64 -6.83 17.51
C TYR A 84 -9.64 -6.17 18.47
N ASP A 85 -10.12 -5.50 19.52
CA ASP A 85 -9.32 -4.63 20.40
C ASP A 85 -8.14 -5.38 21.04
N GLY A 86 -6.92 -4.88 20.77
CA GLY A 86 -5.68 -5.41 21.32
C GLY A 86 -5.08 -6.60 20.55
N ASP A 87 -5.81 -7.20 19.61
CA ASP A 87 -5.29 -8.27 18.75
C ASP A 87 -4.34 -7.76 17.67
N ILE A 88 -3.44 -8.63 17.22
CA ILE A 88 -2.46 -8.35 16.16
C ILE A 88 -2.78 -9.22 14.95
N TYR A 89 -3.03 -8.56 13.81
CA TYR A 89 -3.37 -9.22 12.55
C TYR A 89 -2.23 -9.06 11.54
N GLU A 90 -1.72 -10.19 11.04
CA GLU A 90 -0.72 -10.22 9.98
C GLU A 90 -1.38 -10.29 8.60
N VAL A 91 -0.94 -9.40 7.71
CA VAL A 91 -1.45 -9.23 6.35
C VAL A 91 -0.30 -9.37 5.36
N LYS A 92 -0.40 -10.29 4.41
CA LYS A 92 0.50 -10.39 3.27
C LYS A 92 0.04 -9.50 2.15
N ILE A 93 0.97 -8.68 1.64
CA ILE A 93 0.76 -7.79 0.51
C ILE A 93 1.74 -8.19 -0.59
N PHE A 94 1.21 -8.54 -1.75
CA PHE A 94 2.00 -8.91 -2.92
C PHE A 94 1.94 -7.82 -3.98
N CYS A 95 3.01 -7.06 -4.09
CA CYS A 95 3.21 -6.01 -5.08
C CYS A 95 3.72 -6.62 -6.39
N GLY A 96 2.81 -6.92 -7.31
CA GLY A 96 3.13 -7.46 -8.64
C GLY A 96 4.04 -6.54 -9.47
N MET A 97 4.46 -7.02 -10.65
CA MET A 97 5.35 -6.25 -11.54
C MET A 97 4.71 -4.96 -12.08
N ASP A 98 3.37 -4.92 -12.11
CA ASP A 98 2.59 -3.77 -12.58
C ASP A 98 2.24 -2.78 -11.45
N TYR A 99 2.68 -3.02 -10.21
CA TYR A 99 2.50 -2.06 -9.11
C TYR A 99 3.37 -0.81 -9.37
N PRO A 100 2.90 0.42 -9.09
CA PRO A 100 1.62 0.78 -8.49
C PRO A 100 0.50 1.03 -9.50
N ASP A 101 0.70 0.81 -10.80
CA ASP A 101 -0.36 1.07 -11.80
C ASP A 101 -1.53 0.08 -11.68
N LYS A 102 -1.28 -1.11 -11.12
CA LYS A 102 -2.31 -2.07 -10.67
C LYS A 102 -2.24 -2.29 -9.16
N PRO A 103 -3.38 -2.60 -8.52
CA PRO A 103 -3.42 -2.87 -7.09
C PRO A 103 -2.59 -4.10 -6.72
N PRO A 104 -2.03 -4.15 -5.51
CA PRO A 104 -1.40 -5.36 -4.99
C PRO A 104 -2.47 -6.41 -4.63
N ILE A 105 -2.03 -7.65 -4.43
CA ILE A 105 -2.88 -8.71 -3.85
C ILE A 105 -2.72 -8.68 -2.34
N VAL A 106 -3.82 -8.70 -1.60
CA VAL A 106 -3.82 -8.57 -0.14
C VAL A 106 -4.49 -9.79 0.49
N LYS A 107 -3.85 -10.37 1.50
CA LYS A 107 -4.31 -11.59 2.18
C LYS A 107 -4.04 -11.49 3.68
N PHE A 108 -5.00 -11.85 4.52
CA PHE A 108 -4.77 -12.07 5.94
C PHE A 108 -4.17 -13.46 6.19
N GLU A 109 -3.04 -13.51 6.91
CA GLU A 109 -2.46 -14.77 7.42
C GLU A 109 -3.09 -15.14 8.76
N THR A 110 -3.34 -14.15 9.62
CA THR A 110 -4.16 -14.33 10.82
C THR A 110 -5.61 -14.53 10.42
N GLN A 111 -6.29 -15.52 11.00
CA GLN A 111 -7.72 -15.69 10.74
C GLN A 111 -8.50 -14.49 11.28
N ILE A 112 -9.31 -13.87 10.42
CA ILE A 112 -10.17 -12.74 10.75
C ILE A 112 -11.51 -12.88 10.06
N ASN A 113 -12.59 -12.69 10.82
CA ASN A 113 -13.91 -12.49 10.26
C ASN A 113 -14.07 -11.00 9.93
N LEU A 114 -14.12 -10.67 8.64
CA LEU A 114 -14.30 -9.31 8.12
C LEU A 114 -15.08 -9.40 6.79
N THR A 115 -16.04 -8.49 6.56
CA THR A 115 -16.92 -8.58 5.38
C THR A 115 -16.21 -8.47 4.04
N VAL A 116 -15.05 -7.80 4.00
CA VAL A 116 -14.23 -7.65 2.78
C VAL A 116 -13.26 -8.81 2.55
N VAL A 117 -13.18 -9.76 3.50
CA VAL A 117 -12.23 -10.88 3.47
C VAL A 117 -12.95 -12.18 3.17
N ASN A 118 -12.44 -12.92 2.19
CA ASN A 118 -12.85 -14.28 1.93
C ASN A 118 -12.45 -15.19 3.11
N GLN A 119 -13.45 -15.76 3.78
CA GLN A 119 -13.22 -16.51 5.02
C GLN A 119 -12.50 -17.83 4.81
N GLU A 120 -12.55 -18.41 3.61
CA GLU A 120 -11.86 -19.67 3.29
C GLU A 120 -10.38 -19.43 2.94
N THR A 121 -10.08 -18.38 2.17
CA THR A 121 -8.73 -18.14 1.64
C THR A 121 -7.94 -17.08 2.39
N GLY A 122 -8.62 -16.19 3.12
CA GLY A 122 -8.03 -15.00 3.75
C GLY A 122 -7.77 -13.85 2.76
N LEU A 123 -8.11 -14.01 1.48
CA LEU A 123 -7.92 -12.96 0.46
C LEU A 123 -8.90 -11.81 0.68
N VAL A 124 -8.41 -10.58 0.57
CA VAL A 124 -9.27 -9.40 0.51
C VAL A 124 -9.90 -9.34 -0.87
N GLU A 125 -11.22 -9.30 -0.93
CA GLU A 125 -12.00 -9.30 -2.17
C GLU A 125 -12.04 -7.88 -2.75
N PRO A 126 -11.39 -7.61 -3.90
CA PRO A 126 -11.29 -6.24 -4.43
C PRO A 126 -12.65 -5.60 -4.72
N ARG A 127 -13.70 -6.39 -4.98
CA ARG A 127 -15.06 -5.89 -5.24
C ARG A 127 -15.77 -5.38 -4.00
N LEU A 128 -15.38 -5.87 -2.83
CA LEU A 128 -16.00 -5.52 -1.54
C LEU A 128 -15.23 -4.40 -0.84
N PHE A 129 -14.00 -4.13 -1.29
CA PHE A 129 -13.08 -3.17 -0.68
C PHE A 129 -12.78 -2.05 -1.67
N SER A 130 -13.42 -0.90 -1.48
CA SER A 130 -13.45 0.24 -2.42
C SER A 130 -12.05 0.69 -2.86
N LEU A 131 -11.09 0.71 -1.94
CA LEU A 131 -9.72 1.12 -2.22
C LEU A 131 -9.03 0.25 -3.30
N LEU A 132 -9.28 -1.07 -3.30
CA LEU A 132 -8.78 -1.97 -4.35
C LEU A 132 -9.69 -1.97 -5.59
N ALA A 133 -11.01 -1.75 -5.44
CA ALA A 133 -11.95 -1.67 -6.55
C ALA A 133 -11.64 -0.49 -7.50
N GLU A 134 -11.32 0.66 -6.92
CA GLU A 134 -11.09 1.93 -7.61
C GLU A 134 -9.62 2.38 -7.50
N TRP A 135 -8.71 1.40 -7.51
CA TRP A 135 -7.29 1.61 -7.31
C TRP A 135 -6.72 2.72 -8.21
N GLN A 136 -6.04 3.67 -7.56
CA GLN A 136 -5.23 4.70 -8.20
C GLN A 136 -3.77 4.48 -7.81
N ARG A 137 -2.86 4.76 -8.74
CA ARG A 137 -1.41 4.59 -8.52
C ARG A 137 -0.83 5.40 -7.37
N ASP A 138 -1.57 6.40 -6.87
CA ASP A 138 -1.14 7.23 -5.76
C ASP A 138 -1.46 6.59 -4.40
N TYR A 139 -2.32 5.56 -4.34
CA TYR A 139 -2.53 4.75 -3.14
C TYR A 139 -1.33 3.86 -2.85
N THR A 140 -1.10 3.59 -1.58
CA THR A 140 0.07 2.90 -1.02
C THR A 140 -0.34 1.65 -0.22
N MET A 141 0.65 0.86 0.20
CA MET A 141 0.44 -0.23 1.15
C MET A 141 -0.05 0.28 2.51
N GLU A 142 0.40 1.46 2.94
CA GLU A 142 -0.08 2.10 4.16
C GLU A 142 -1.58 2.41 4.06
N ASP A 143 -2.03 3.01 2.95
CA ASP A 143 -3.44 3.32 2.73
C ASP A 143 -4.33 2.06 2.79
N ILE A 144 -3.84 0.94 2.24
CA ILE A 144 -4.53 -0.35 2.34
C ILE A 144 -4.71 -0.77 3.80
N LEU A 145 -3.66 -0.68 4.62
CA LEU A 145 -3.69 -1.10 6.02
C LEU A 145 -4.57 -0.17 6.87
N ILE A 146 -4.54 1.14 6.59
CA ILE A 146 -5.43 2.13 7.23
C ILE A 146 -6.89 1.77 6.93
N GLU A 147 -7.23 1.60 5.66
CA GLU A 147 -8.62 1.35 5.25
C GLU A 147 -9.13 -0.03 5.75
N LEU A 148 -8.26 -1.05 5.81
CA LEU A 148 -8.61 -2.34 6.44
C LEU A 148 -8.91 -2.19 7.93
N ARG A 149 -8.16 -1.34 8.63
CA ARG A 149 -8.41 -1.02 10.03
C ARG A 149 -9.71 -0.24 10.21
N ASP A 150 -10.04 0.66 9.28
CA ASP A 150 -11.32 1.38 9.29
C ASP A 150 -12.51 0.45 8.98
N GLU A 151 -12.31 -0.57 8.15
CA GLU A 151 -13.30 -1.63 7.97
C GLU A 151 -13.57 -2.39 9.28
N MET A 152 -12.58 -2.60 10.16
CA MET A 152 -12.82 -3.19 11.49
C MET A 152 -13.70 -2.30 12.37
N LEU A 153 -13.63 -0.97 12.22
CA LEU A 153 -14.48 0.01 12.93
C LEU A 153 -15.91 0.09 12.36
N SER A 154 -16.11 -0.35 11.11
CA SER A 154 -17.40 -0.34 10.43
C SER A 154 -18.48 -1.03 11.26
N SER A 155 -19.69 -0.45 11.24
CA SER A 155 -20.86 -0.97 11.96
C SER A 155 -21.17 -2.44 11.65
N LYS A 156 -20.82 -2.92 10.44
CA LYS A 156 -21.00 -4.31 9.99
C LYS A 156 -20.00 -5.28 10.64
N ASN A 157 -18.82 -4.80 11.01
CA ASN A 157 -17.67 -5.64 11.38
C ASN A 157 -17.32 -5.53 12.87
N ARG A 158 -17.49 -4.35 13.50
CA ARG A 158 -17.02 -4.07 14.88
C ARG A 158 -17.53 -5.00 16.00
N ARG A 159 -18.54 -5.84 15.71
CA ARG A 159 -19.14 -6.83 16.63
C ARG A 159 -19.23 -8.24 16.01
N LEU A 160 -18.57 -8.47 14.88
CA LEU A 160 -18.60 -9.75 14.19
C LEU A 160 -17.79 -10.76 15.01
N ALA A 161 -18.41 -11.88 15.39
CA ALA A 161 -17.73 -12.89 16.21
C ALA A 161 -16.43 -13.35 15.51
N GLN A 162 -15.31 -13.34 16.23
CA GLN A 162 -14.00 -13.71 15.70
C GLN A 162 -13.67 -15.19 15.98
N PRO A 163 -12.79 -15.80 15.15
CA PRO A 163 -12.17 -17.07 15.50
C PRO A 163 -11.28 -16.92 16.75
N PRO A 164 -10.85 -18.03 17.39
CA PRO A 164 -9.91 -17.97 18.51
C PRO A 164 -8.64 -17.20 18.15
N GLU A 165 -8.15 -16.37 19.07
CA GLU A 165 -6.97 -15.52 18.90
C GLU A 165 -5.73 -16.31 18.45
N GLY A 166 -4.89 -15.69 17.61
CA GLY A 166 -3.59 -16.23 17.22
C GLY A 166 -3.64 -17.44 16.29
N ASN A 167 -4.81 -17.77 15.71
CA ASN A 167 -4.91 -18.88 14.76
C ASN A 167 -4.36 -18.46 13.40
N TYR A 168 -3.09 -18.79 13.13
CA TYR A 168 -2.49 -18.66 11.81
C TYR A 168 -3.16 -19.66 10.86
N ARG A 169 -3.45 -19.23 9.63
CA ARG A 169 -3.91 -20.16 8.58
C ARG A 169 -2.77 -21.14 8.28
N SER A 170 -3.01 -22.43 8.49
CA SER A 170 -2.08 -23.48 8.07
C SER A 170 -1.78 -23.34 6.57
N PRO A 171 -0.54 -23.53 6.10
CA PRO A 171 -0.29 -23.61 4.67
C PRO A 171 -1.18 -24.69 4.04
N PRO A 172 -1.75 -24.45 2.84
CA PRO A 172 -2.43 -25.52 2.13
C PRO A 172 -1.46 -26.70 1.94
N LEU A 173 -1.92 -27.91 2.32
CA LEU A 173 -1.20 -29.18 2.12
C LEU A 173 -1.01 -29.47 0.62
#